data_AF-A0A7C6LSA7-F1
#
_entry.id   AF-A0A7C6LSA7-F1
#
_cell.length_a   1.000
_cell.length_b   1.000
_cell.length_c   1.000
_cell.angle_alpha   90.00
_cell.angle_beta   90.00
_cell.angle_gamma   90.00
#
_symmetry.space_group_name_H-M   'P 1'
#
loop_
_entity.id
_entity.type
_entity.pdbx_description
1 polymer ?
#
loop_
_entity_poly.entity_id
_entity_poly.type
_entity_poly.pdbx_seq_one_letter_code
_entity_poly.pdbx_strand_id
1 'polypeptide(L)'
;MRTTLTLDDDVARLIDETMRRERRTMKDVVNQALRLSLGQGQEIEPYTVRVHHTTLRPGIDPARMNQLADELEDETIMAKVRRDHP
;
A
#
# COMPACT_ATOMS: atom_id res chain seq x y z
N MET A 1 29.18 -9.46 -12.31
CA MET A 1 30.57 -9.54 -11.80
C MET A 1 30.64 -10.63 -10.73
N ARG A 2 31.79 -11.30 -10.57
CA ARG A 2 32.06 -12.23 -9.46
C ARG A 2 32.96 -11.50 -8.48
N THR A 3 32.54 -11.41 -7.22
CA THR A 3 33.28 -10.73 -6.15
C THR A 3 33.25 -11.62 -4.92
N THR A 4 34.36 -11.69 -4.20
CA THR A 4 34.45 -12.31 -2.87
C THR A 4 34.43 -11.19 -1.84
N LEU A 5 33.51 -11.27 -0.89
CA LEU A 5 33.33 -10.30 0.19
C LEU A 5 33.43 -11.05 1.52
N THR A 6 34.11 -10.44 2.48
CA THR A 6 34.09 -10.91 3.87
C THR A 6 32.97 -10.15 4.59
N LEU A 7 32.13 -10.87 5.33
CA LEU A 7 31.00 -10.32 6.06
C LEU A 7 31.21 -10.55 7.55
N ASP A 8 30.86 -9.57 8.36
CA ASP A 8 30.79 -9.73 9.81
C ASP A 8 29.67 -10.72 10.19
N ASP A 9 29.80 -11.38 11.35
CA ASP A 9 28.88 -12.44 11.79
C ASP A 9 27.43 -11.96 11.91
N ASP A 10 27.24 -10.70 12.33
CA ASP A 10 25.92 -10.08 12.45
C ASP A 10 25.28 -9.82 11.07
N VAL A 11 26.07 -9.37 10.10
CA VAL A 11 25.62 -9.16 8.71
C VAL A 11 25.25 -10.49 8.05
N ALA A 12 26.05 -11.54 8.26
CA ALA A 12 25.76 -12.88 7.75
C ALA A 12 24.43 -13.40 8.30
N ARG A 13 24.17 -13.21 9.61
CA ARG A 13 22.89 -13.57 10.24
C ARG A 13 21.71 -12.79 9.65
N LEU A 14 21.85 -11.48 9.45
CA LEU A 14 20.79 -10.64 8.87
C LEU A 14 20.42 -11.08 7.45
N ILE A 15 21.41 -11.49 6.66
CA ILE A 15 21.19 -12.01 5.30
C ILE A 15 20.44 -13.36 5.37
N ASP A 16 20.84 -14.29 6.23
CA ASP A 16 20.17 -15.59 6.37
C ASP A 16 18.71 -15.45 6.83
N GLU A 17 18.45 -14.60 7.83
CA GLU A 17 17.10 -14.28 8.29
C GLU A 17 16.23 -13.71 7.16
N THR A 18 16.79 -12.80 6.36
CA THR A 18 16.09 -12.17 5.24
C THR A 18 15.81 -13.17 4.12
N MET A 19 16.77 -14.04 3.79
CA MET A 19 16.59 -15.11 2.81
C MET A 19 15.45 -16.05 3.20
N ARG A 20 15.38 -16.44 4.48
CA ARG A 20 14.31 -17.31 5.01
C ARG A 20 12.95 -16.61 4.99
N ARG A 21 12.90 -15.35 5.44
CA ARG A 21 11.66 -14.56 5.50
C ARG A 21 11.07 -14.33 4.11
N GLU A 22 11.90 -13.99 3.13
CA GLU A 22 11.45 -13.60 1.79
C GLU A 22 11.50 -14.74 0.78
N ARG A 23 12.07 -15.90 1.14
CA ARG A 23 12.31 -17.06 0.25
C ARG A 23 13.12 -16.68 -1.00
N ARG A 24 14.22 -15.95 -0.80
CA ARG A 24 15.07 -15.42 -1.87
C ARG A 24 16.50 -15.91 -1.75
N THR A 25 17.22 -15.87 -2.87
CA THR A 25 18.63 -16.29 -2.90
C THR A 25 19.53 -15.26 -2.22
N MET A 26 20.67 -15.71 -1.66
CA MET A 26 21.67 -14.81 -1.05
C MET A 26 22.08 -13.68 -2.02
N LYS A 27 22.26 -14.01 -3.30
CA LYS A 27 22.60 -13.06 -4.35
C LYS A 27 21.54 -11.96 -4.47
N ASP A 28 20.26 -12.31 -4.46
CA ASP A 28 19.18 -11.33 -4.64
C ASP A 28 19.09 -10.40 -3.43
N VAL A 29 19.17 -10.97 -2.22
CA VAL A 29 19.15 -10.22 -0.96
C VAL A 29 20.33 -9.25 -0.89
N VAL A 30 21.56 -9.73 -1.10
CA VAL A 30 22.77 -8.90 -1.05
C VAL A 30 22.72 -7.79 -2.09
N ASN A 31 22.41 -8.12 -3.35
CA ASN A 31 22.36 -7.10 -4.40
C ASN A 31 21.26 -6.08 -4.17
N GLN A 32 20.08 -6.47 -3.66
CA GLN A 32 19.03 -5.51 -3.35
C GLN A 32 19.43 -4.58 -2.20
N ALA A 33 19.99 -5.13 -1.12
CA ALA A 33 20.47 -4.33 -0.01
C ALA A 33 21.53 -3.31 -0.47
N LEU A 34 22.48 -3.73 -1.32
CA LEU A 34 23.48 -2.85 -1.91
C LEU A 34 22.87 -1.80 -2.84
N ARG A 35 21.86 -2.14 -3.65
CA ARG A 35 21.17 -1.15 -4.51
C ARG A 35 20.39 -0.13 -3.69
N LEU A 36 19.75 -0.54 -2.59
CA LEU A 36 19.00 0.38 -1.73
C LEU A 36 19.92 1.32 -0.96
N SER A 37 21.12 0.87 -0.59
CA SER A 37 22.09 1.66 0.19
C SER A 37 23.04 2.50 -0.66
N LEU A 38 23.51 1.96 -1.79
CA LEU A 38 24.49 2.62 -2.68
C LEU A 38 23.83 3.24 -3.90
N GLY A 39 22.61 2.84 -4.24
CA GLY A 39 21.82 3.58 -5.21
C GLY A 39 21.61 4.98 -4.67
N GLN A 40 21.79 5.98 -5.52
CA GLN A 40 21.14 7.27 -5.26
C GLN A 40 19.67 6.93 -5.17
N GLY A 41 19.11 7.01 -3.95
CA GLY A 41 17.78 6.50 -3.65
C GLY A 41 16.85 6.95 -4.77
N GLN A 42 16.12 6.01 -5.36
CA GLN A 42 15.03 6.37 -6.26
C GLN A 42 14.23 7.40 -5.47
N GLU A 43 14.22 8.67 -5.91
CA GLU A 43 13.54 9.74 -5.19
C GLU A 43 12.10 9.27 -5.05
N ILE A 44 11.75 8.79 -3.85
CA ILE A 44 10.38 8.46 -3.53
C ILE A 44 9.75 9.82 -3.40
N GLU A 45 9.17 10.29 -4.51
CA GLU A 45 8.40 11.52 -4.51
C GLU A 45 7.41 11.43 -3.33
N PRO A 46 7.46 12.39 -2.39
CA PRO A 46 6.57 12.38 -1.25
C PRO A 46 5.14 12.22 -1.73
N TYR A 47 4.42 11.27 -1.13
CA TYR A 47 3.00 11.10 -1.41
C TYR A 47 2.28 12.43 -1.15
N THR A 48 1.83 13.08 -2.21
CA THR A 48 1.15 14.37 -2.15
C THR A 48 -0.33 14.12 -2.43
N VAL A 49 -1.16 14.29 -1.39
CA VAL A 49 -2.62 14.23 -1.54
C VAL A 49 -3.15 15.62 -1.91
N ARG A 50 -3.98 15.70 -2.95
CA ARG A 50 -4.79 16.89 -3.21
C ARG A 50 -6.00 16.86 -2.28
N VAL A 51 -5.99 17.72 -1.26
CA VAL A 51 -7.12 17.86 -0.35
C VAL A 51 -8.32 18.44 -1.10
N HIS A 52 -9.46 17.75 -1.04
CA HIS A 52 -10.71 18.27 -1.55
C HIS A 52 -11.47 18.95 -0.41
N HIS A 53 -11.58 20.28 -0.46
CA HIS A 53 -12.40 21.04 0.48
C HIS A 53 -13.85 21.02 0.03
N THR A 54 -14.72 20.36 0.79
CA THR A 54 -16.16 20.33 0.55
C THR A 54 -16.93 20.47 1.87
N THR A 55 -18.21 20.84 1.76
CA THR A 55 -19.14 20.89 2.88
C THR A 55 -20.20 19.81 2.72
N LEU A 56 -20.67 19.26 3.85
CA LEU A 56 -21.77 18.32 3.82
C LEU A 56 -23.07 19.04 3.50
N ARG A 57 -23.95 18.38 2.73
CA ARG A 57 -25.28 18.91 2.46
C ARG A 57 -26.08 19.04 3.76
N PRO A 58 -26.94 20.05 3.91
CA PRO A 58 -27.82 20.17 5.07
C PRO A 58 -28.60 18.88 5.30
N GLY A 59 -28.67 18.44 6.57
CA GLY A 59 -29.32 17.19 6.95
C GLY A 59 -28.41 15.96 6.96
N ILE A 60 -27.18 16.06 6.44
CA ILE A 60 -26.18 14.99 6.57
C ILE A 60 -25.41 15.18 7.88
N ASP A 61 -25.54 14.20 8.77
CA ASP A 61 -24.79 14.14 10.04
C ASP A 61 -23.42 13.46 9.80
N PRO A 62 -22.29 14.17 9.99
CA PRO A 62 -20.95 13.60 9.84
C PRO A 62 -20.67 12.42 10.78
N ALA A 63 -21.38 12.30 11.91
CA ALA A 63 -21.23 11.19 12.85
C ALA A 63 -21.99 9.92 12.40
N ARG A 64 -22.83 10.00 11.36
CA ARG A 64 -23.70 8.91 10.90
C ARG A 64 -23.49 8.54 9.43
N MET A 65 -22.25 8.61 8.96
CA MET A 65 -21.91 8.32 7.56
C MET A 65 -22.28 6.89 7.11
N ASN A 66 -22.25 5.91 8.02
CA ASN A 66 -22.67 4.54 7.68
C ASN A 66 -24.17 4.48 7.34
N GLN A 67 -25.02 5.17 8.10
CA GLN A 67 -26.46 5.23 7.84
C GLN A 67 -26.73 5.88 6.47
N LEU A 68 -26.02 6.96 6.15
CA LEU A 68 -26.13 7.58 4.82
C LEU A 68 -25.68 6.61 3.70
N ALA A 69 -24.67 5.78 3.94
CA ALA A 69 -24.24 4.79 2.98
C ALA A 69 -25.32 3.72 2.74
N ASP A 70 -25.95 3.23 3.82
CA ASP A 70 -27.06 2.26 3.74
C ASP A 70 -28.24 2.84 2.96
N GLU A 71 -28.65 4.09 3.24
CA GLU A 71 -29.75 4.77 2.54
C GLU A 71 -29.46 4.93 1.03
N LEU A 72 -28.23 5.29 0.67
CA LEU A 72 -27.83 5.40 -0.74
C LEU A 72 -27.80 4.03 -1.43
N GLU A 73 -27.37 2.98 -0.74
CA GLU A 73 -27.38 1.62 -1.27
C GLU A 73 -28.82 1.16 -1.56
N ASP A 74 -29.74 1.35 -0.61
CA ASP A 74 -31.16 1.05 -0.76
C ASP A 74 -31.78 1.79 -1.95
N GLU A 75 -31.49 3.09 -2.11
CA GLU A 75 -31.94 3.87 -3.28
C GLU A 75 -31.44 3.26 -4.60
N THR A 76 -30.18 2.83 -4.66
CA THR A 76 -29.63 2.21 -5.87
C THR A 76 -30.25 0.84 -6.17
N ILE A 77 -30.57 0.06 -5.14
CA ILE A 77 -31.24 -1.24 -5.28
C ILE A 77 -32.66 -1.03 -5.79
N MET A 78 -33.42 -0.12 -5.19
CA MET A 78 -34.78 0.21 -5.59
C MET A 78 -34.85 0.75 -7.03
N ALA A 79 -33.88 1.58 -7.43
CA ALA A 79 -33.77 2.07 -8.80
C ALA A 79 -33.54 0.94 -9.82
N LYS A 80 -32.76 -0.09 -9.47
CA LYS A 80 -32.54 -1.27 -10.32
C LYS A 80 -33.80 -2.13 -10.42
N VAL A 81 -34.45 -2.43 -9.30
CA VAL A 81 -35.68 -3.24 -9.26
C VAL A 81 -36.78 -2.62 -10.12
N ARG A 82 -36.98 -1.29 -10.03
CA ARG A 82 -37.95 -0.55 -10.86
C ARG A 82 -37.63 -0.59 -12.36
N ARG A 83 -36.36 -0.73 -12.72
CA ARG A 83 -35.95 -0.82 -14.13
C ARG A 83 -36.17 -2.23 -14.70
N ASP A 84 -36.06 -3.25 -13.87
CA ASP A 84 -36.08 -4.65 -14.29
C ASP A 84 -37.49 -5.30 -14.18
N HIS A 85 -38.46 -4.65 -13.52
CA HIS A 85 -39.89 -5.02 -13.54
C HIS A 85 -40.76 -3.77 -13.79
N PRO A 86 -41.28 -3.55 -15.02
CA PRO A 86 -42.23 -2.48 -15.33
C PRO A 86 -43.65 -2.78 -14.85
#